data_AF-A0AAN9G5H4-F1
#
_entry.id   AF-A0AAN9G5H4-F1
#
_cell.length_a   1.000
_cell.length_b   1.000
_cell.length_c   1.000
_cell.angle_alpha   90.00
_cell.angle_beta   90.00
_cell.angle_gamma   90.00
#
_symmetry.space_group_name_H-M   'P 1'
#
loop_
_entity.id
_entity.type
_entity.pdbx_description
1 polymer ?
#
loop_
_entity_poly.entity_id
_entity_poly.type
_entity_poly.pdbx_seq_one_letter_code
_entity_poly.pdbx_strand_id
1 'polypeptide(L)' 'MCPCGDAEQDAAHILQDCRNLQPLRREIWTRPVPLHEKLHGPVEALHKTTSFITRAGLQV' A
#
# COMPACT_ATOMS: atom_id res chain seq x y z
N MET A 1 -15.92 -1.42 -3.17
CA MET A 1 -15.08 -2.35 -3.98
C MET A 1 -13.89 -1.60 -4.55
N CYS A 2 -12.72 -2.23 -4.64
CA CYS A 2 -11.55 -1.66 -5.29
C CYS A 2 -11.79 -1.45 -6.80
N PRO A 3 -11.32 -0.35 -7.41
CA PRO A 3 -11.39 -0.15 -8.87
C PRO A 3 -10.68 -1.21 -9.70
N CYS A 4 -9.81 -2.02 -9.08
CA CYS A 4 -9.14 -3.16 -9.68
C CYS A 4 -10.06 -4.39 -9.89
N GLY A 5 -11.24 -4.41 -9.26
CA GLY A 5 -12.24 -5.48 -9.44
C GLY A 5 -11.99 -6.77 -8.64
N ASP A 6 -10.89 -6.88 -7.91
CA ASP A 6 -10.48 -8.13 -7.24
C ASP A 6 -11.04 -8.33 -5.84
N ALA A 7 -11.19 -7.24 -5.09
CA ALA A 7 -11.52 -7.29 -3.67
C ALA A 7 -12.20 -6.00 -3.18
N GLU A 8 -12.63 -6.04 -1.93
CA GLU A 8 -13.00 -4.84 -1.20
C GLU A 8 -11.79 -3.90 -1.05
N GLN A 9 -12.08 -2.61 -0.87
CA GLN A 9 -11.04 -1.62 -0.68
C GLN A 9 -10.66 -1.59 0.81
N ASP A 10 -9.85 -2.55 1.23
CA ASP A 10 -9.28 -2.59 2.56
C ASP A 10 -7.76 -2.33 2.53
N ALA A 11 -7.19 -2.11 3.72
CA ALA A 11 -5.77 -1.82 3.86
C ALA A 11 -4.88 -2.98 3.41
N ALA A 12 -5.30 -4.23 3.62
CA ALA A 12 -4.52 -5.39 3.21
C ALA A 12 -4.40 -5.44 1.68
N HIS A 13 -5.54 -5.33 1.00
CA HIS A 13 -5.62 -5.33 -0.45
C HIS A 13 -4.85 -4.15 -1.06
N ILE A 14 -5.09 -2.92 -0.60
CA ILE A 14 -4.41 -1.73 -1.11
C ILE A 14 -2.88 -1.82 -0.92
N LEU A 15 -2.43 -2.27 0.26
CA LEU A 15 -1.01 -2.30 0.61
C LEU A 15 -0.28 -3.56 0.12
N GLN A 16 -0.95 -4.66 -0.23
CA GLN A 16 -0.31 -5.92 -0.65
C GLN A 16 -0.70 -6.42 -2.04
N ASP A 17 -1.99 -6.36 -2.40
CA ASP A 17 -2.51 -7.20 -3.49
C ASP A 17 -3.04 -6.42 -4.70
N CYS A 18 -3.51 -5.19 -4.51
CA CYS A 18 -4.09 -4.36 -5.58
C CYS A 18 -3.18 -4.29 -6.80
N ARG A 19 -3.66 -4.83 -7.93
CA ARG A 19 -2.89 -4.93 -9.19
C ARG A 19 -2.63 -3.56 -9.80
N ASN A 20 -3.60 -2.65 -9.71
CA ASN A 20 -3.47 -1.28 -10.22
C ASN A 20 -2.38 -0.49 -9.46
N LEU A 21 -2.17 -0.79 -8.18
CA LEU A 21 -1.17 -0.12 -7.35
C LEU A 21 0.17 -0.87 -7.29
N GLN A 22 0.29 -2.02 -7.97
CA GLN A 22 1.52 -2.81 -7.97
C GLN A 22 2.76 -2.02 -8.46
N PRO A 23 2.70 -1.21 -9.53
CA PRO A 23 3.85 -0.42 -9.97
C PRO A 23 4.31 0.56 -8.89
N LEU A 24 3.38 1.29 -8.28
CA LEU A 24 3.66 2.25 -7.21
C LEU A 24 4.22 1.55 -5.96
N ARG A 25 3.70 0.36 -5.61
CA ARG A 25 4.25 -0.43 -4.51
C ARG A 25 5.70 -0.83 -4.74
N ARG A 26 6.05 -1.28 -5.95
CA ARG A 26 7.43 -1.70 -6.27
C ARG A 26 8.41 -0.53 -6.27
N GLU A 27 7.93 0.67 -6.57
CA GLU A 27 8.73 1.89 -6.49
C GLU A 27 9.05 2.27 -5.04
N ILE A 28 8.06 2.19 -4.14
CA ILE A 28 8.22 2.60 -2.73
C ILE A 28 8.86 1.49 -1.88
N TRP A 29 8.48 0.24 -2.13
CA TRP A 29 9.01 -0.95 -1.47
C TRP A 29 9.77 -1.78 -2.49
N THR A 30 11.08 -1.54 -2.59
CA THR A 30 12.00 -2.29 -3.46
C THR A 30 12.18 -3.75 -3.05
N ARG A 31 11.79 -4.10 -1.82
CA ARG A 31 11.74 -5.47 -1.29
C ARG A 31 10.33 -5.78 -0.80
N PRO A 32 9.92 -7.05 -0.78
CA PRO A 32 8.68 -7.45 -0.14
C PRO A 32 8.69 -7.03 1.33
N VAL A 33 7.69 -6.23 1.75
CA VAL A 33 7.51 -5.79 3.13
C VAL A 33 6.17 -6.33 3.65
N PRO A 34 6.15 -7.02 4.80
CA PRO A 34 4.94 -7.60 5.35
C PRO A 34 3.91 -6.52 5.71
N LEU A 35 2.63 -6.86 5.68
CA LEU A 35 1.54 -5.91 5.95
C LEU A 35 1.68 -5.30 7.35
N HIS A 36 2.09 -6.11 8.32
CA HIS A 36 2.31 -5.65 9.68
C HIS A 36 3.32 -4.50 9.76
N GLU A 37 4.42 -4.56 9.01
CA GLU A 37 5.44 -3.50 9.01
C GLU A 37 4.95 -2.25 8.28
N LYS A 38 4.13 -2.39 7.23
CA LYS A 38 3.50 -1.24 6.57
C LYS A 38 2.51 -0.51 7.47
N LEU A 39 1.83 -1.22 8.37
CA LEU A 39 0.79 -0.66 9.24
C LEU A 39 1.29 -0.23 10.63
N HIS A 40 2.28 -0.94 11.16
CA HIS A 40 2.73 -0.81 12.55
C HIS A 40 4.25 -0.88 12.70
N GLY A 41 5.00 -0.79 11.60
CA GLY A 41 6.45 -0.77 11.63
C GLY A 41 7.01 0.54 12.21
N PRO A 42 8.33 0.70 12.15
CA PRO A 42 9.01 1.93 12.54
C PRO A 42 8.48 3.16 11.79
N VAL A 43 8.75 4.36 12.30
CA VAL A 43 8.30 5.63 11.71
C VAL A 43 8.71 5.75 10.24
N GLU A 44 9.89 5.26 9.86
CA GLU A 44 10.37 5.22 8.48
C GLU A 44 9.52 4.34 7.58
N ALA A 45 9.00 3.22 8.10
CA ALA A 45 8.08 2.35 7.38
C ALA A 45 6.70 3.01 7.22
N LEU A 46 6.22 3.66 8.28
CA LEU A 46 4.95 4.41 8.25
C LEU A 46 5.03 5.59 7.27
N HIS A 47 6.16 6.31 7.21
CA HIS A 47 6.37 7.37 6.23
C HIS A 47 6.26 6.86 4.79
N LYS A 48 6.78 5.66 4.50
CA LYS A 48 6.61 5.01 3.19
C LYS A 48 5.15 4.69 2.91
N THR A 49 4.42 4.16 3.89
CA THR A 49 2.99 3.88 3.77
C THR A 49 2.19 5.15 3.50
N THR A 50 2.44 6.24 4.24
CA THR A 50 1.80 7.53 4.00
C THR A 50 2.14 8.07 2.60
N SER A 51 3.41 8.01 2.19
CA SER A 51 3.82 8.41 0.83
C SER A 51 3.11 7.60 -0.25
N PHE A 52 2.97 6.29 -0.06
CA PHE A 52 2.24 5.42 -0.96
C PHE A 52 0.77 5.81 -1.06
N ILE A 53 0.09 6.03 0.08
CA ILE A 53 -1.32 6.41 0.12
C ILE A 53 -1.53 7.77 -0.57
N THR A 54 -0.72 8.77 -0.27
CA THR A 54 -0.78 10.10 -0.90
C THR A 54 -0.58 10.00 -2.42
N ARG A 55 0.42 9.25 -2.88
CA ARG A 55 0.71 9.07 -4.32
C ARG A 55 -0.34 8.23 -5.03
N ALA A 56 -0.99 7.31 -4.33
CA ALA A 56 -2.13 6.55 -4.84
C ALA A 56 -3.41 7.39 -4.94
N GLY A 57 -3.41 8.64 -4.43
CA GLY A 57 -4.61 9.49 -4.39
C GLY A 57 -5.67 8.97 -3.42
N LEU A 58 -5.28 8.11 -2.47
CA LEU A 58 -6.16 7.59 -1.45
C LEU A 58 -6.14 8.55 -0.26
N GLN A 59 -7.31 8.84 0.30
CA GLN A 59 -7.42 9.64 1.52
C GLN A 59 -7.45 8.71 2.73
N VAL A 60 -6.68 9.06 3.77
CA VAL A 60 -6.64 8.37 5.08
C VAL A 60 -7.58 9.05 6.04
#